data_AF-A0A970BA41-F1
#
_entry.id   AF-A0A970BA41-F1
#
_cell.length_a   1.000
_cell.length_b   1.000
_cell.length_c   1.000
_cell.angle_alpha   90.00
_cell.angle_beta   90.00
_cell.angle_gamma   90.00
#
_symmetry.space_group_name_H-M   'P 1'
#
loop_
_entity.id
_entity.type
_entity.pdbx_description
1 polymer ?
#
loop_
_entity_poly.entity_id
_entity_poly.type
_entity_poly.pdbx_seq_one_letter_code
_entity_poly.pdbx_strand_id
1 'polypeptide(L)' 'MTFPLTSGADSLRQILCDLLAHPDKVQTYKQLAQQRARTYYSWAAVTDAYERLFYQVCSRPLPVRLTPLPD' A
#
# COMPACT_ATOMS: atom_id res chain seq x y z
N MET A 1 11.52 -8.11 -22.23
CA MET A 1 11.22 -9.07 -21.15
C MET A 1 9.75 -8.93 -20.84
N THR A 2 8.90 -9.80 -21.40
CA THR A 2 7.44 -9.66 -21.35
C THR A 2 6.92 -10.55 -20.23
N PHE A 3 6.40 -9.96 -19.16
CA PHE A 3 5.77 -10.72 -18.07
C PHE A 3 4.48 -11.37 -18.60
N PRO A 4 4.29 -12.70 -18.48
CA PRO A 4 3.10 -13.34 -19.01
C PRO A 4 1.88 -12.92 -18.17
N LEU A 5 1.04 -12.03 -18.72
CA LEU A 5 -0.22 -11.57 -18.13
C LEU A 5 -1.25 -12.69 -17.94
N THR A 6 -1.08 -13.82 -18.61
CA THR A 6 -2.02 -14.95 -18.63
C THR A 6 -2.18 -15.59 -17.25
N SER A 7 -1.08 -15.82 -16.52
CA SER A 7 -1.16 -16.37 -15.16
C SER A 7 -1.84 -15.43 -14.18
N GLY A 8 -1.75 -14.12 -14.41
CA GLY A 8 -2.42 -13.10 -13.59
C GLY A 8 -3.93 -13.07 -13.82
N ALA A 9 -4.38 -13.23 -15.06
CA ALA A 9 -5.80 -13.19 -15.41
C ALA A 9 -6.58 -14.39 -14.84
N ASP A 10 -6.03 -15.60 -14.94
CA ASP A 10 -6.69 -16.80 -14.40
C ASP A 10 -6.71 -16.80 -12.87
N SER A 11 -5.63 -16.36 -12.24
CA SER A 11 -5.54 -16.20 -10.78
C SER A 11 -6.54 -15.14 -10.27
N LEU A 12 -6.68 -14.01 -10.98
CA LEU A 12 -7.64 -12.97 -10.63
C LEU A 12 -9.09 -13.47 -10.76
N ARG A 13 -9.39 -14.23 -11.83
CA ARG A 13 -10.70 -14.83 -12.03
C ARG A 13 -11.10 -15.74 -10.88
N GLN A 14 -10.18 -16.59 -10.42
CA GLN A 14 -10.44 -17.49 -9.29
C GLN A 14 -10.74 -16.71 -8.00
N ILE A 15 -9.97 -15.65 -7.71
CA ILE A 15 -10.18 -14.79 -6.55
C ILE A 15 -11.53 -14.06 -6.66
N LEU A 16 -11.88 -13.54 -7.84
CA LEU A 16 -13.16 -12.86 -8.06
C LEU A 16 -14.35 -13.81 -7.87
N CYS A 17 -14.26 -15.05 -8.36
CA CYS A 17 -15.31 -16.04 -8.15
C CYS A 17 -15.52 -16.36 -6.65
N ASP A 18 -14.45 -16.52 -5.87
CA ASP A 18 -14.53 -16.73 -4.42
C ASP A 18 -15.15 -15.52 -3.69
N LEU A 19 -14.74 -14.29 -4.07
CA LEU A 19 -15.27 -13.07 -3.48
C LEU A 19 -16.75 -12.82 -3.83
N LEU A 20 -17.18 -13.20 -5.03
CA LEU A 20 -18.59 -13.12 -5.45
C LEU A 20 -19.45 -14.17 -4.74
N ALA A 21 -18.90 -15.36 -4.46
CA ALA A 21 -19.59 -16.42 -3.71
C ALA A 21 -19.69 -16.12 -2.20
N HIS A 22 -18.76 -15.32 -1.65
CA HIS A 22 -18.64 -15.02 -0.23
C HIS A 22 -18.60 -13.50 0.04
N PRO A 23 -19.75 -12.81 0.01
CA PRO A 23 -19.81 -11.35 0.17
C PRO A 23 -19.38 -10.87 1.58
N ASP A 24 -19.44 -11.75 2.58
CA ASP A 24 -18.92 -11.52 3.94
C ASP A 24 -17.40 -11.32 3.96
N LYS A 25 -16.65 -12.06 3.12
CA LYS A 25 -15.20 -11.87 2.95
C LYS A 25 -14.91 -10.49 2.36
N VAL A 26 -15.70 -10.03 1.40
CA VAL A 26 -15.55 -8.70 0.79
C VAL A 26 -15.71 -7.60 1.84
N GLN A 27 -16.72 -7.70 2.70
CA GLN A 27 -16.94 -6.72 3.76
C GLN A 27 -15.80 -6.69 4.77
N THR A 28 -15.30 -7.87 5.16
CA THR A 28 -14.14 -8.00 6.06
C THR A 28 -12.87 -7.41 5.45
N TYR A 29 -12.56 -7.76 4.20
CA TYR A 29 -11.39 -7.22 3.49
C TYR A 29 -11.51 -5.73 3.26
N LYS A 30 -12.70 -5.20 2.99
CA LYS A 30 -12.94 -3.76 2.86
C LYS A 30 -12.59 -3.03 4.15
N GLN A 31 -13.02 -3.53 5.32
CA GLN A 31 -12.70 -2.93 6.60
C GLN A 31 -11.20 -2.96 6.88
N LEU A 32 -10.54 -4.09 6.66
CA LEU A 32 -9.09 -4.24 6.85
C LEU A 32 -8.29 -3.35 5.89
N ALA A 33 -8.71 -3.26 4.63
CA ALA A 33 -8.08 -2.40 3.64
C ALA A 33 -8.23 -0.93 4.00
N GLN A 34 -9.43 -0.51 4.45
CA GLN A 34 -9.67 0.86 4.91
C GLN A 34 -8.84 1.19 6.16
N GLN A 35 -8.72 0.27 7.10
CA GLN A 35 -7.89 0.45 8.30
C GLN A 35 -6.41 0.63 7.90
N ARG A 36 -5.87 -0.27 7.06
CA ARG A 36 -4.49 -0.16 6.55
C ARG A 36 -4.27 1.12 5.74
N ALA A 37 -5.21 1.49 4.88
CA ALA A 37 -5.14 2.72 4.10
C ALA A 37 -5.04 3.95 5.00
N ARG A 38 -5.85 4.02 6.06
CA ARG A 38 -5.79 5.11 7.04
C ARG A 38 -4.47 5.13 7.82
N THR A 39 -3.94 3.96 8.17
CA THR A 39 -2.70 3.86 8.97
C THR A 39 -1.45 4.18 8.16
N TYR A 40 -1.34 3.67 6.92
CA TYR A 40 -0.08 3.68 6.18
C TYR A 40 -0.09 4.53 4.90
N TYR A 41 -1.27 4.83 4.35
CA TYR A 41 -1.42 5.54 3.08
C TYR A 41 -2.15 6.87 3.25
N SER A 42 -1.87 7.56 4.36
CA SER A 42 -2.27 8.96 4.49
C SER A 42 -1.44 9.82 3.54
N TRP A 43 -2.04 10.90 3.03
CA TRP A 43 -1.30 11.87 2.21
C TRP A 43 -0.04 12.37 2.93
N ALA A 44 -0.10 12.52 4.26
CA ALA A 44 1.06 12.86 5.08
C ALA A 44 2.19 11.82 4.98
N ALA A 45 1.88 10.52 5.09
CA ALA A 45 2.89 9.47 4.97
C ALA A 45 3.56 9.43 3.59
N VAL A 46 2.79 9.71 2.53
CA VAL A 46 3.33 9.81 1.16
C VAL A 46 4.24 11.02 1.05
N THR A 47 3.80 12.20 1.51
CA THR A 47 4.61 13.41 1.50
C THR A 47 5.90 13.24 2.30
N ASP A 48 5.84 12.67 3.50
CA ASP A 48 7.00 12.40 4.34
C ASP A 48 8.01 11.48 3.62
N ALA A 49 7.54 10.46 2.90
CA ALA A 49 8.42 9.57 2.11
C ALA A 49 9.13 10.31 0.97
N TYR A 50 8.42 11.20 0.26
CA TYR A 50 9.00 12.04 -0.78
C TYR A 50 10.00 13.06 -0.20
N GLU A 51 9.69 13.68 0.93
CA GLU A 51 10.59 14.61 1.60
C GLU A 51 11.87 13.90 2.05
N ARG A 52 11.76 12.70 2.65
CA ARG A 52 12.92 11.87 3.01
C ARG A 52 13.80 11.59 1.80
N LEU A 53 13.21 11.22 0.66
CA LEU A 53 13.94 11.01 -0.58
C LEU A 53 14.65 12.29 -1.04
N PHE A 54 14.00 13.45 -0.97
CA PHE A 54 14.61 14.73 -1.30
C PHE A 54 15.84 15.03 -0.42
N TYR A 55 15.71 14.88 0.91
CA TYR A 55 16.83 15.10 1.83
C TYR A 55 17.98 14.11 1.57
N GLN A 56 17.66 12.85 1.26
CA GLN A 56 18.66 11.83 0.91
C GLN A 56 19.40 12.16 -0.39
N VAL A 57 18.68 12.55 -1.45
CA VAL A 57 19.29 12.88 -2.76
C VAL A 57 20.12 14.17 -2.67
N CYS A 58 19.69 15.15 -1.87
CA CYS A 58 20.42 16.39 -1.67
C CYS A 58 21.53 16.29 -0.60
N SER A 59 21.76 15.12 0.00
CA SER A 59 22.72 14.92 1.11
C SER A 59 22.52 15.92 2.25
N ARG A 60 21.26 16.26 2.55
CA ARG A 60 20.88 17.19 3.62
C ARG A 60 20.44 16.43 4.87
N PRO A 61 20.65 16.98 6.07
CA PRO A 61 20.18 16.34 7.30
C PRO A 61 18.65 16.25 7.31
N LEU A 62 18.13 15.09 7.73
CA LEU A 62 16.69 14.88 7.89
C LEU A 62 16.17 15.72 9.06
N PRO A 63 15.05 16.46 8.89
CA PRO A 63 14.41 17.18 9.98
C PRO A 63 13.83 16.21 11.02
N VAL A 64 13.80 16.65 12.29
CA VAL A 64 13.31 15.87 13.45
C VAL A 64 11.88 15.36 13.27
N ARG A 65 11.04 16.07 12.51
CA ARG A 65 9.67 15.65 12.21
C ARG A 65 9.58 14.43 11.28
N LEU A 66 10.60 14.20 10.46
CA LEU A 66 10.66 13.08 9.51
C LEU A 66 11.46 11.90 10.05
N THR A 67 11.99 11.98 11.28
CA THR A 67 12.69 10.87 11.91
C THR A 67 11.66 9.81 12.31
N PRO A 68 11.85 8.52 12.00
CA PRO A 68 10.95 7.48 12.48
C PRO A 68 10.96 7.48 14.01
N LEU A 69 9.77 7.50 14.63
CA LEU A 69 9.64 7.23 16.06
C LEU A 69 10.17 5.80 16.30
N PRO A 70 11.06 5.57 17.28
CA PRO A 70 11.46 4.21 17.62
C PRO A 70 10.24 3.43 18.13
N ASP A 71 10.05 2.20 17.64
CA ASP A 71 9.08 1.23 18.16
C ASP A 71 9.29 0.94 19.66
#